data_AF-A0A6B0X4W1-F1
#
_entry.id   AF-A0A6B0X4W1-F1
#
_cell.length_a   1.000
_cell.length_b   1.000
_cell.length_c   1.000
_cell.angle_alpha   90.00
_cell.angle_beta   90.00
_cell.angle_gamma   90.00
#
_symmetry.space_group_name_H-M   'P 1'
#
loop_
_entity.id
_entity.type
_entity.pdbx_description
1 polymer ?
#
loop_
_entity_poly.entity_id
_entity_poly.type
_entity_poly.pdbx_seq_one_letter_code
_entity_poly.pdbx_strand_id
1 'polypeptide(L)'
;MNAETGLLSVLSEQFRNSLDNNFHLFDKHAFRKHEPEQEGRNVLNASLWDIMSTGLSQYPRQLVEERSAEVRKGFYKLLEDEEFVHSITYSSNSVKQVRCRFTKAKAMFEEVFDAYPA
;
A
#
# COMPACT_ATOMS: atom_id res chain seq x y z
N MET A 1 18.49 -23.63 -13.22
CA MET A 1 18.11 -22.67 -12.16
C MET A 1 17.56 -23.47 -11.01
N ASN A 2 18.09 -23.29 -9.80
CA ASN A 2 17.52 -23.93 -8.60
C ASN A 2 16.16 -23.29 -8.29
N ALA A 3 15.20 -24.08 -7.82
CA ALA A 3 13.85 -23.60 -7.49
C ALA A 3 13.86 -22.44 -6.46
N GLU A 4 14.80 -22.49 -5.52
CA GLU A 4 15.03 -21.43 -4.52
C GLU A 4 15.51 -20.11 -5.15
N THR A 5 16.39 -20.16 -6.15
CA THR A 5 16.84 -18.98 -6.90
C THR A 5 15.69 -18.36 -7.69
N GLY A 6 14.79 -19.18 -8.25
CA GLY A 6 13.59 -18.72 -8.94
C GLY A 6 12.63 -17.97 -8.01
N LEU A 7 12.34 -18.55 -6.84
CA LEU A 7 11.45 -17.92 -5.85
C LEU A 7 11.97 -16.57 -5.35
N LEU A 8 13.28 -16.48 -5.06
CA LEU A 8 13.89 -15.22 -4.63
C LEU A 8 13.82 -14.14 -5.72
N SER A 9 13.95 -14.51 -7.00
CA SER A 9 13.78 -13.55 -8.11
C SER A 9 12.37 -12.98 -8.13
N VAL A 10 11.35 -13.84 -8.06
CA VAL A 10 9.95 -13.43 -8.07
C VAL A 10 9.63 -12.50 -6.89
N LEU A 11 10.07 -12.86 -5.67
CA LEU A 11 9.88 -12.01 -4.49
C LEU A 11 10.60 -10.67 -4.64
N SER A 12 11.80 -10.67 -5.22
CA SER A 12 12.58 -9.46 -5.46
C SER A 12 11.91 -8.54 -6.48
N GLU A 13 11.34 -9.11 -7.54
CA GLU A 13 10.57 -8.38 -8.56
C GLU A 13 9.28 -7.79 -7.97
N GLN A 14 8.49 -8.59 -7.26
CA GLN A 14 7.27 -8.15 -6.58
C GLN A 14 7.54 -7.03 -5.57
N PHE A 15 8.61 -7.15 -4.79
CA PHE A 15 9.01 -6.13 -3.84
C PHE A 15 9.38 -4.83 -4.55
N ARG A 16 10.26 -4.86 -5.57
CA ARG A 16 10.62 -3.65 -6.32
C ARG A 16 9.41 -3.01 -7.01
N ASN A 17 8.51 -3.84 -7.56
CA ASN A 17 7.27 -3.38 -8.18
C ASN A 17 6.39 -2.61 -7.19
N SER A 18 6.22 -3.10 -5.96
CA SER A 18 5.42 -2.38 -4.95
C SER A 18 6.04 -1.06 -4.52
N LEU A 19 7.37 -0.98 -4.45
CA LEU A 19 8.09 0.26 -4.14
C LEU A 19 7.91 1.29 -5.24
N ASP A 20 8.07 0.86 -6.50
CA ASP A 20 7.91 1.72 -7.66
C ASP A 20 6.47 2.22 -7.77
N ASN A 21 5.50 1.33 -7.62
CA ASN A 21 4.08 1.66 -7.60
C ASN A 21 3.75 2.70 -6.51
N ASN A 22 4.23 2.51 -5.29
CA ASN A 22 3.94 3.45 -4.21
C ASN A 22 4.60 4.82 -4.45
N PHE A 23 5.83 4.82 -4.96
CA PHE A 23 6.53 6.03 -5.34
C PHE A 23 5.80 6.78 -6.47
N HIS A 24 5.30 6.09 -7.49
CA HIS A 24 4.52 6.73 -8.55
C HIS A 24 3.17 7.28 -8.07
N LEU A 25 2.54 6.64 -7.09
CA LEU A 25 1.28 7.10 -6.52
C LEU A 25 1.44 8.33 -5.61
N PHE A 26 2.50 8.41 -4.83
CA PHE A 26 2.60 9.38 -3.73
C PHE A 26 3.89 10.22 -3.74
N ASP A 27 4.84 9.92 -4.63
CA ASP A 27 6.13 10.58 -4.76
C ASP A 27 6.82 10.76 -3.39
N LYS A 28 7.10 12.00 -2.98
CA LYS A 28 7.74 12.35 -1.71
C LYS A 28 6.94 11.88 -0.48
N HIS A 29 5.66 11.55 -0.65
CA HIS A 29 4.75 11.07 0.37
C HIS A 29 4.58 9.55 0.42
N ALA A 30 5.34 8.80 -0.38
CA ALA A 30 5.34 7.34 -0.33
C ALA A 30 5.53 6.83 1.11
N PHE A 31 4.61 5.95 1.53
CA PHE A 31 4.55 5.34 2.86
C PHE A 31 4.38 6.32 4.04
N ARG A 32 3.77 7.48 3.80
CA ARG A 32 3.52 8.51 4.82
C ARG A 32 2.03 8.79 4.94
N LYS A 33 1.58 9.04 6.16
CA LYS A 33 0.28 9.68 6.37
C LYS A 33 0.39 11.12 5.87
N HIS A 34 -0.51 11.54 4.99
CA HIS A 34 -0.53 12.89 4.43
C HIS A 34 -1.92 13.19 3.86
N GLU A 35 -2.21 14.48 3.73
CA GLU A 35 -3.39 14.99 3.02
C GLU A 35 -3.05 15.33 1.57
N PRO A 36 -4.04 15.42 0.65
CA PRO A 36 -3.80 15.67 -0.78
C PRO A 36 -2.94 16.91 -1.10
N GLU A 37 -3.06 17.98 -0.32
CA GLU A 37 -2.38 19.26 -0.53
C GLU A 37 -1.21 19.47 0.43
N GLN A 38 -0.80 18.44 1.17
CA GLN A 38 0.23 18.59 2.20
C GLN A 38 1.61 18.77 1.56
N GLU A 39 2.20 19.95 1.70
CA GLU A 39 3.55 20.20 1.15
C GLU A 39 4.67 19.53 1.95
N GLY A 40 4.50 19.44 3.27
CA GLY A 40 5.47 18.91 4.23
C GLY A 40 5.56 17.38 4.26
N ARG A 41 6.75 16.87 4.58
CA ARG A 41 6.99 15.42 4.73
C ARG A 41 6.78 14.99 6.18
N ASN A 42 5.76 14.16 6.40
CA ASN A 42 5.60 13.45 7.68
C ASN A 42 6.60 12.30 7.81
N VAL A 43 6.74 11.75 9.01
CA VAL A 43 7.60 10.57 9.26
C VAL A 43 7.08 9.36 8.49
N LEU A 44 7.99 8.44 8.12
CA LEU A 44 7.61 7.18 7.49
C LEU A 44 6.73 6.40 8.46
N ASN A 45 5.61 5.88 7.98
CA ASN A 45 4.73 5.07 8.80
C ASN A 45 4.97 3.60 8.45
N ALA A 46 5.53 2.83 9.39
CA ALA A 46 5.83 1.41 9.17
C ALA A 46 4.57 0.58 8.87
N SER A 47 3.41 0.93 9.43
CA SER A 47 2.15 0.25 9.15
C SER A 47 1.61 0.56 7.75
N LEU A 48 1.83 1.78 7.23
CA LEU A 48 1.57 2.10 5.83
C LEU A 48 2.59 1.40 4.91
N TRP A 49 3.85 1.30 5.32
CA TRP A 49 4.84 0.51 4.60
C TRP A 49 4.39 -0.95 4.42
N ASP A 50 3.98 -1.61 5.50
CA ASP A 50 3.49 -3.00 5.46
C ASP A 50 2.39 -3.16 4.41
N ILE A 51 1.26 -2.47 4.59
CA ILE A 51 0.06 -2.69 3.78
C ILE A 51 0.24 -2.27 2.31
N MET A 52 1.01 -1.21 2.06
CA MET A 52 1.20 -0.71 0.70
C MET A 52 2.25 -1.53 -0.06
N SER A 53 3.34 -1.94 0.60
CA SER A 53 4.37 -2.77 -0.03
C SER A 53 3.85 -4.18 -0.35
N THR A 54 2.92 -4.72 0.44
CA THR A 54 2.27 -6.00 0.13
C THR A 54 1.09 -5.85 -0.81
N GLY A 55 0.30 -4.79 -0.68
CA GLY A 55 -0.91 -4.60 -1.49
C GLY A 55 -0.59 -4.26 -2.94
N LEU A 56 0.45 -3.46 -3.18
CA LEU A 56 0.82 -3.03 -4.53
C LEU A 56 1.74 -4.01 -5.28
N SER A 57 2.23 -5.07 -4.62
CA SER A 57 3.24 -5.97 -5.21
C SER A 57 2.70 -6.82 -6.35
N GLN A 58 1.41 -7.14 -6.32
CA GLN A 58 0.72 -8.01 -7.28
C GLN A 58 0.20 -7.29 -8.53
N TYR A 59 0.22 -5.95 -8.55
CA TYR A 59 -0.35 -5.18 -9.66
C TYR A 59 0.76 -4.65 -10.58
N PRO A 60 0.65 -4.84 -11.91
CA PRO A 60 1.57 -4.23 -12.85
C PRO A 60 1.53 -2.70 -12.75
N ARG A 61 2.70 -2.07 -12.89
CA ARG A 61 2.86 -0.61 -12.87
C ARG A 61 1.87 0.13 -13.76
N GLN A 62 1.65 -0.33 -14.98
CA GLN A 62 0.71 0.28 -15.92
C GLN A 62 -0.72 0.33 -15.36
N LEU A 63 -1.19 -0.75 -14.74
CA LEU A 63 -2.52 -0.79 -14.14
C LEU A 63 -2.64 0.18 -12.96
N VAL A 64 -1.60 0.26 -12.13
CA VAL A 64 -1.55 1.21 -11.00
C VAL A 64 -1.55 2.66 -11.50
N GLU A 65 -0.84 2.95 -12.59
CA GLU A 65 -0.86 4.28 -13.23
C GLU A 65 -2.25 4.63 -13.77
N GLU A 66 -2.87 3.70 -14.51
CA GLU A 66 -4.22 3.85 -15.06
C GLU A 66 -5.29 4.09 -13.98
N ARG A 67 -5.12 3.51 -12.79
CA ARG A 67 -6.03 3.64 -11.64
C ARG A 67 -5.53 4.56 -10.53
N SER A 68 -4.51 5.37 -10.81
CA SER A 68 -3.79 6.11 -9.77
C SER A 68 -4.66 7.13 -9.03
N ALA A 69 -5.69 7.68 -9.68
CA ALA A 69 -6.63 8.60 -9.06
C ALA A 69 -7.56 7.89 -8.08
N GLU A 70 -8.06 6.71 -8.46
CA GLU A 70 -8.93 5.86 -7.64
C GLU A 70 -8.18 5.30 -6.43
N VAL A 71 -6.93 4.85 -6.60
CA VAL A 71 -6.08 4.41 -5.48
C VAL A 71 -5.86 5.56 -4.49
N ARG A 72 -5.50 6.76 -4.98
CA ARG A 72 -5.30 7.94 -4.10
C ARG A 72 -6.59 8.30 -3.36
N LYS A 73 -7.73 8.32 -4.07
CA LYS A 73 -9.05 8.57 -3.46
C LYS A 73 -9.37 7.54 -2.36
N GLY A 74 -9.17 6.26 -2.63
CA GLY A 74 -9.38 5.18 -1.66
C GLY A 74 -8.45 5.30 -0.46
N PHE A 75 -7.18 5.64 -0.68
CA PHE A 75 -6.21 5.89 0.38
C PHE A 75 -6.61 7.05 1.30
N TYR A 76 -7.02 8.20 0.75
CA TYR A 76 -7.45 9.33 1.58
C TYR A 76 -8.74 9.04 2.35
N LYS A 77 -9.69 8.32 1.75
CA LYS A 77 -10.89 7.84 2.45
C LYS A 77 -10.53 6.92 3.64
N LEU A 78 -9.49 6.10 3.52
CA LEU A 78 -9.00 5.31 4.66
C LEU A 78 -8.41 6.21 5.76
N LEU A 79 -7.77 7.33 5.41
CA LEU A 79 -7.24 8.28 6.41
C LEU A 79 -8.34 9.08 7.13
N GLU A 80 -9.58 9.06 6.64
CA GLU A 80 -10.76 9.59 7.33
C GLU A 80 -11.41 8.56 8.28
N ASP A 81 -11.09 7.28 8.13
CA ASP A 81 -11.61 6.20 8.99
C ASP A 81 -10.82 6.14 10.31
N GLU A 82 -11.47 6.51 11.41
CA GLU A 82 -10.85 6.57 12.74
C GLU A 82 -10.24 5.24 13.18
N GLU A 83 -10.88 4.12 12.84
CA GLU A 83 -10.40 2.79 13.20
C GLU A 83 -9.12 2.46 12.41
N PHE A 84 -9.10 2.78 11.11
CA PHE A 84 -7.93 2.63 10.28
C PHE A 84 -6.78 3.51 10.78
N VAL A 85 -7.02 4.81 10.98
CA VAL A 85 -6.03 5.76 11.50
C VAL A 85 -5.45 5.27 12.82
N HIS A 86 -6.30 4.80 13.72
CA HIS A 86 -5.86 4.23 14.99
C HIS A 86 -4.95 3.00 14.76
N SER A 87 -5.32 2.11 13.83
CA SER A 87 -4.56 0.89 13.53
C SER A 87 -3.18 1.10 12.90
N ILE A 88 -2.96 2.26 12.25
CA ILE A 88 -1.66 2.65 11.67
C ILE A 88 -0.87 3.62 12.56
N THR A 89 -1.49 4.18 13.59
CA THR A 89 -0.85 5.17 14.49
C THR A 89 -0.36 4.52 15.78
N TYR A 90 -1.16 3.62 16.37
CA TYR A 90 -0.89 3.05 17.68
C TYR A 90 -0.66 1.53 17.61
N SER A 91 0.20 1.02 18.49
CA SER A 91 0.34 -0.42 18.75
C SER A 91 0.52 -1.26 17.49
N SER A 92 1.57 -0.96 16.72
CA SER A 92 1.90 -1.58 15.41
C SER A 92 1.91 -3.12 15.42
N ASN A 93 2.09 -3.73 16.60
CA ASN A 93 2.21 -5.18 16.80
C ASN A 93 0.97 -5.85 17.42
N SER A 94 -0.10 -5.09 17.69
CA SER A 94 -1.35 -5.69 18.17
C SER A 94 -2.03 -6.46 17.04
N VAL A 95 -2.34 -7.75 17.25
CA VAL A 95 -3.01 -8.60 16.26
C VAL A 95 -4.29 -7.97 15.74
N LYS A 96 -5.07 -7.32 16.61
CA LYS A 96 -6.30 -6.61 16.22
C LYS A 96 -6.00 -5.49 15.22
N GLN A 97 -4.98 -4.67 15.49
CA GLN A 97 -4.63 -3.54 14.64
C GLN A 97 -4.00 -3.98 13.33
N VAL A 98 -3.14 -5.01 13.36
CA VAL A 98 -2.58 -5.64 12.16
C VAL A 98 -3.73 -6.13 11.27
N ARG A 99 -4.67 -6.92 11.80
CA ARG A 99 -5.81 -7.39 11.02
C ARG A 99 -6.63 -6.24 10.46
N CYS A 100 -6.92 -5.21 11.25
CA CYS A 100 -7.70 -4.06 10.82
C CYS A 100 -7.05 -3.35 9.61
N ARG A 101 -5.78 -2.96 9.70
CA ARG A 101 -5.09 -2.23 8.62
C ARG A 101 -4.99 -3.06 7.33
N PHE A 102 -4.68 -4.34 7.45
CA PHE A 102 -4.58 -5.23 6.28
C PHE A 102 -5.94 -5.47 5.64
N THR A 103 -7.00 -5.71 6.43
CA THR A 103 -8.36 -5.93 5.89
C THR A 103 -8.88 -4.69 5.17
N LYS A 104 -8.77 -3.50 5.79
CA LYS A 104 -9.28 -2.27 5.17
C LYS A 104 -8.47 -1.85 3.93
N ALA A 105 -7.14 -1.99 3.97
CA ALA A 105 -6.31 -1.72 2.80
C ALA A 105 -6.60 -2.71 1.66
N LYS A 106 -6.75 -4.00 1.98
CA LYS A 106 -7.12 -5.03 1.01
C LYS A 106 -8.45 -4.70 0.36
N ALA A 107 -9.48 -4.35 1.13
CA ALA A 107 -10.78 -3.99 0.59
C ALA A 107 -10.72 -2.77 -0.35
N MET A 108 -9.89 -1.77 -0.03
CA MET A 108 -9.64 -0.63 -0.92
C MET A 108 -8.98 -1.06 -2.22
N PHE A 109 -7.97 -1.94 -2.17
CA PHE A 109 -7.34 -2.46 -3.38
C PHE A 109 -8.29 -3.31 -4.21
N GLU A 110 -9.12 -4.16 -3.59
CA GLU A 110 -10.16 -4.93 -4.29
C GLU A 110 -11.17 -3.99 -4.95
N GLU A 111 -11.66 -2.96 -4.27
CA GLU A 111 -12.57 -1.97 -4.86
C GLU A 111 -11.99 -1.28 -6.10
N VAL A 112 -10.68 -1.01 -6.11
CA VAL A 112 -10.00 -0.32 -7.22
C VAL A 112 -9.60 -1.29 -8.36
N PHE A 113 -9.23 -2.52 -8.02
CA PHE A 113 -8.60 -3.47 -8.93
C PHE A 113 -9.40 -4.75 -9.19
N ASP A 114 -10.66 -4.87 -8.74
CA ASP A 114 -11.52 -6.08 -8.77
C ASP A 114 -11.64 -6.80 -10.14
N ALA A 115 -11.15 -6.19 -11.23
CA ALA A 115 -11.05 -6.78 -12.56
C ALA A 115 -9.69 -7.45 -12.88
N TYR A 116 -8.71 -7.42 -11.97
CA TYR A 116 -7.36 -7.96 -12.20
C TYR A 116 -7.17 -9.27 -11.42
N PRO A 117 -7.01 -10.43 -12.09
CA PRO A 117 -6.70 -11.67 -11.40
C PRO A 117 -5.32 -11.53 -10.73
N ALA A 118 -5.29 -11.77 -9.42
CA ALA A 118 -4.07 -11.82 -8.61
C ALA A 118 -3.10 -12.92 -9.07
#